data_AF-A0A164X6L1-F1
#
_entry.id   AF-A0A164X6L1-F1
#
_cell.length_a   1.000
_cell.length_b   1.000
_cell.length_c   1.000
_cell.angle_alpha   90.00
_cell.angle_beta   90.00
_cell.angle_gamma   90.00
#
_symmetry.space_group_name_H-M   'P 1'
#
loop_
_entity.id
_entity.type
_entity.pdbx_description
1 polymer ?
#
loop_
_entity_poly.entity_id
_entity_poly.type
_entity_poly.pdbx_seq_one_letter_code
_entity_poly.pdbx_strand_id
1 'polypeptide(L)'
;MLELLNECNDAPSPISWETMGKIVCRHLNIGAVSKVVRALAECAREHREDTNVIGGILSVIREMLNDALLGQEIREKKLYLYIGRSLDLSPENSHFQRLVVDALCDLVEKAPLSMIDTNNQALKIMPKVVQVISRFSTGDSETLHSCLRLLRSCLFKLNSYENISDHPLSQRCPRPNLAEVAGVVVEVLDSWSSSSRLRWDTLENATCILTWIAYYDSNAILELPSNKGTLLFVCLLSSPSWTMRCRAWMGLLNLHYPDHLIATRLCNPQLMVQIKGYPHIWERVKTARKNHAETVLSRDEITARYNQTAVKRLPTGKKFNAYEAGLRCVQFELEGPKDEAECYVYPYMRIFGLRTEPTPDLILIGNRQRVNTPTGSPALSCHTHFDTGLLFAFISILVPLK
;
A
#
# COMPACT_ATOMS: atom_id res chain seq x y z
N MET A 1 -15.33 -33.46 2.49
CA MET A 1 -14.11 -33.15 1.71
C MET A 1 -14.31 -33.40 0.22
N LEU A 2 -14.54 -34.64 -0.24
CA LEU A 2 -14.94 -34.91 -1.63
C LEU A 2 -16.26 -34.19 -2.03
N GLU A 3 -17.21 -34.11 -1.10
CA GLU A 3 -18.47 -33.38 -1.31
C GLU A 3 -18.28 -31.87 -1.54
N LEU A 4 -17.31 -31.24 -0.87
CA LEU A 4 -16.97 -29.83 -1.07
C LEU A 4 -16.41 -29.60 -2.48
N LEU A 5 -15.46 -30.45 -2.89
CA LEU A 5 -14.85 -30.35 -4.20
C LEU A 5 -15.88 -30.53 -5.32
N ASN A 6 -16.74 -31.55 -5.21
CA ASN A 6 -17.79 -31.83 -6.19
C ASN A 6 -18.74 -30.64 -6.28
N GLU A 7 -19.22 -30.11 -5.15
CA GLU A 7 -20.14 -28.98 -5.17
C GLU A 7 -19.51 -27.67 -5.70
N CYS A 8 -18.23 -27.43 -5.41
CA CYS A 8 -17.50 -26.32 -6.01
C CYS A 8 -17.31 -26.48 -7.52
N ASN A 9 -17.23 -27.70 -8.04
CA ASN A 9 -17.09 -27.97 -9.48
C ASN A 9 -18.43 -27.98 -10.22
N ASP A 10 -19.52 -28.33 -9.53
CA ASP A 10 -20.88 -28.37 -10.06
C ASP A 10 -21.59 -27.01 -10.01
N ALA A 11 -20.94 -25.97 -9.47
CA ALA A 11 -21.54 -24.66 -9.36
C ALA A 11 -21.86 -24.04 -10.74
N PRO A 12 -23.01 -23.34 -10.87
CA PRO A 12 -23.46 -22.81 -12.15
C PRO A 12 -22.52 -21.75 -12.73
N SER A 13 -22.33 -21.80 -14.04
CA SER A 13 -21.55 -20.82 -14.81
C SER A 13 -22.42 -19.58 -15.14
N PRO A 14 -21.88 -18.34 -15.11
CA PRO A 14 -20.49 -17.99 -14.78
C PRO A 14 -20.16 -18.12 -13.29
N ILE A 15 -18.95 -18.59 -12.99
CA ILE A 15 -18.48 -18.79 -11.62
C ILE A 15 -18.45 -17.47 -10.85
N SER A 16 -19.18 -17.41 -9.74
CA SER A 16 -19.09 -16.33 -8.76
C SER A 16 -18.25 -16.76 -7.56
N TRP A 17 -17.17 -16.01 -7.28
CA TRP A 17 -16.32 -16.28 -6.12
C TRP A 17 -17.04 -16.10 -4.79
N GLU A 18 -18.05 -15.22 -4.74
CA GLU A 18 -18.91 -15.06 -3.57
C GLU A 18 -19.71 -16.34 -3.31
N THR A 19 -20.25 -16.96 -4.37
CA THR A 19 -20.96 -18.25 -4.27
C THR A 19 -20.00 -19.36 -3.81
N MET A 20 -18.79 -19.43 -4.36
CA MET A 20 -17.76 -20.38 -3.91
C MET A 20 -17.40 -20.18 -2.44
N GLY A 21 -17.29 -18.92 -2.00
CA GLY A 21 -17.06 -18.58 -0.60
C GLY A 21 -18.19 -19.07 0.31
N LYS A 22 -19.45 -18.93 -0.11
CA LYS A 22 -20.63 -19.45 0.62
C LYS A 22 -20.61 -20.97 0.73
N ILE A 23 -20.28 -21.68 -0.36
CA ILE A 23 -20.15 -23.15 -0.36
C ILE A 23 -19.07 -23.58 0.64
N VAL A 24 -17.87 -22.99 0.57
CA VAL A 24 -16.77 -23.26 1.51
C VAL A 24 -17.20 -22.97 2.95
N CYS A 25 -17.83 -21.83 3.22
CA CYS A 25 -18.31 -21.48 4.57
C CYS A 25 -19.30 -22.50 5.12
N ARG A 26 -20.24 -22.98 4.30
CA ARG A 26 -21.23 -23.98 4.71
C ARG A 26 -20.57 -25.31 5.04
N HIS A 27 -19.68 -25.81 4.19
CA HIS A 27 -18.97 -27.09 4.40
C HIS A 27 -18.04 -27.06 5.61
N LEU A 28 -17.45 -25.90 5.91
CA LEU A 28 -16.58 -25.72 7.07
C LEU A 28 -17.35 -25.33 8.34
N ASN A 29 -18.68 -25.24 8.29
CA ASN A 29 -19.56 -24.81 9.39
C ASN A 29 -19.09 -23.49 10.02
N ILE A 30 -18.71 -22.53 9.18
CA ILE A 30 -18.18 -21.22 9.57
C ILE A 30 -19.34 -20.33 10.02
N GLY A 31 -19.77 -20.52 11.28
CA GLY A 31 -20.76 -19.68 11.97
C GLY A 31 -20.27 -19.07 13.29
N ALA A 32 -19.12 -19.51 13.82
CA ALA A 32 -18.60 -19.08 15.12
C ALA A 32 -17.13 -18.60 15.04
N VAL A 33 -16.93 -17.32 15.33
CA VAL A 33 -15.77 -16.44 15.01
C VAL A 33 -14.38 -16.95 15.44
N SER A 34 -14.24 -17.93 16.35
CA SER A 34 -12.92 -18.32 16.90
C SER A 34 -12.25 -19.57 16.31
N LYS A 35 -12.94 -20.35 15.46
CA LYS A 35 -12.38 -21.56 14.81
C LYS A 35 -12.24 -21.44 13.30
N VAL A 36 -12.70 -20.33 12.75
CA VAL A 36 -12.91 -20.15 11.31
C VAL A 36 -11.60 -20.16 10.53
N VAL A 37 -10.61 -19.38 10.97
CA VAL A 37 -9.33 -19.28 10.27
C VAL A 37 -8.54 -20.58 10.35
N ARG A 38 -8.70 -21.34 11.45
CA ARG A 38 -8.10 -22.68 11.58
C ARG A 38 -8.71 -23.68 10.60
N ALA A 39 -10.03 -23.73 10.49
CA ALA A 39 -10.73 -24.60 9.55
C ALA A 39 -10.35 -24.24 8.09
N LEU A 40 -10.26 -22.95 7.76
CA LEU A 40 -9.76 -22.50 6.46
C LEU A 40 -8.31 -22.92 6.22
N ALA A 41 -7.44 -22.82 7.22
CA ALA A 41 -6.05 -23.23 7.11
C ALA A 41 -5.88 -24.76 6.97
N GLU A 42 -6.82 -25.55 7.47
CA GLU A 42 -6.88 -27.00 7.23
C GLU A 42 -7.36 -27.29 5.81
N CYS A 43 -8.49 -26.70 5.41
CA CYS A 43 -9.05 -26.81 4.06
C CYS A 43 -8.03 -26.40 2.97
N ALA A 44 -7.31 -25.30 3.18
CA ALA A 44 -6.27 -24.80 2.26
C ALA A 44 -5.06 -25.74 2.16
N ARG A 45 -4.78 -26.52 3.21
CA ARG A 45 -3.69 -27.52 3.19
C ARG A 45 -4.07 -28.78 2.43
N GLU A 46 -5.34 -29.13 2.46
CA GLU A 46 -5.91 -30.31 1.81
C GLU A 46 -6.20 -30.06 0.33
N HIS A 47 -6.67 -28.86 -0.02
CA HIS A 47 -7.00 -28.46 -1.39
C HIS A 47 -5.95 -27.49 -1.95
N ARG A 48 -4.87 -28.05 -2.49
CA ARG A 48 -3.71 -27.28 -2.99
C ARG A 48 -3.78 -26.91 -4.47
N GLU A 49 -4.58 -27.64 -5.25
CA GLU A 49 -4.62 -27.51 -6.71
C GLU A 49 -6.04 -27.20 -7.23
N ASP A 50 -7.06 -27.32 -6.38
CA ASP A 50 -8.47 -27.17 -6.75
C ASP A 50 -8.89 -25.71 -6.89
N THR A 51 -8.70 -25.13 -8.07
CA THR A 51 -8.91 -23.68 -8.35
C THR A 51 -10.24 -23.13 -7.82
N ASN A 52 -11.35 -23.87 -7.94
CA ASN A 52 -12.65 -23.41 -7.46
C ASN A 52 -12.75 -23.35 -5.92
N VAL A 53 -12.22 -24.37 -5.24
CA VAL A 53 -12.15 -24.41 -3.77
C VAL A 53 -11.23 -23.31 -3.26
N ILE A 54 -10.06 -23.15 -3.91
CA ILE A 54 -9.09 -22.09 -3.59
C ILE A 54 -9.71 -20.71 -3.81
N GLY A 55 -10.46 -20.52 -4.90
CA GLY A 55 -11.19 -19.29 -5.15
C GLY A 55 -12.21 -18.98 -4.05
N GLY A 56 -12.95 -20.00 -3.58
CA GLY A 56 -13.84 -19.88 -2.42
C GLY A 56 -13.08 -19.49 -1.14
N ILE A 57 -11.97 -20.17 -0.83
CA ILE A 57 -11.12 -19.87 0.33
C ILE A 57 -10.60 -18.43 0.27
N LEU A 58 -10.10 -17.98 -0.89
CA LEU A 58 -9.59 -16.63 -1.08
C LEU A 58 -10.70 -15.58 -0.90
N SER A 59 -11.90 -15.83 -1.44
CA SER A 59 -13.05 -14.94 -1.22
C SER A 59 -13.37 -14.78 0.27
N VAL A 60 -13.34 -15.88 1.02
CA VAL A 60 -13.59 -15.87 2.47
C VAL A 60 -12.48 -15.13 3.23
N ILE A 61 -11.22 -15.33 2.86
CA ILE A 61 -10.07 -14.63 3.45
C ILE A 61 -10.20 -13.11 3.25
N ARG A 62 -10.60 -12.66 2.05
CA ARG A 62 -10.77 -11.21 1.76
C ARG A 62 -11.77 -10.54 2.69
N GLU A 63 -12.90 -11.20 2.95
CA GLU A 63 -13.90 -10.70 3.91
C GLU A 63 -13.32 -10.64 5.34
N MET A 64 -12.56 -11.65 5.74
CA MET A 64 -11.93 -11.72 7.06
C MET A 64 -10.87 -10.66 7.30
N LEU A 65 -10.18 -10.21 6.25
CA LEU A 65 -9.18 -9.15 6.36
C LEU A 65 -9.78 -7.79 6.76
N ASN A 66 -11.10 -7.61 6.64
CA ASN A 66 -11.79 -6.42 7.16
C ASN A 66 -11.94 -6.45 8.69
N ASP A 67 -11.80 -7.62 9.33
CA ASP A 67 -11.83 -7.80 10.78
C ASP A 67 -10.39 -7.90 11.34
N ALA A 68 -10.09 -7.10 12.35
CA ALA A 68 -8.73 -7.04 12.91
C ALA A 68 -8.34 -8.31 13.68
N LEU A 69 -9.29 -8.97 14.35
CA LEU A 69 -9.04 -10.23 15.08
C LEU A 69 -8.80 -11.37 14.10
N LEU A 70 -9.62 -11.46 13.05
CA LEU A 70 -9.48 -12.49 12.03
C LEU A 70 -8.22 -12.27 11.17
N GLY A 71 -7.91 -11.00 10.84
CA GLY A 71 -6.66 -10.63 10.18
C GLY A 71 -5.42 -11.01 10.99
N GLN A 72 -5.46 -10.88 12.32
CA GLN A 72 -4.40 -11.36 13.19
C GLN A 72 -4.25 -12.88 13.15
N GLU A 73 -5.36 -13.63 13.21
CA GLU A 73 -5.30 -15.09 13.14
C GLU A 73 -4.82 -15.58 11.76
N ILE A 74 -5.18 -14.90 10.66
CA ILE A 74 -4.66 -15.14 9.30
C ILE A 74 -3.14 -15.04 9.27
N ARG A 75 -2.57 -14.03 9.92
CA ARG A 75 -1.12 -13.87 10.08
C ARG A 75 -0.51 -15.01 10.90
N GLU A 76 -1.09 -15.32 12.06
CA GLU A 76 -0.59 -16.38 12.96
C GLU A 76 -0.58 -17.75 12.29
N LYS A 77 -1.60 -18.04 11.46
CA LYS A 77 -1.68 -19.27 10.65
C LYS A 77 -0.89 -19.22 9.34
N LYS A 78 -0.21 -18.10 9.06
CA LYS A 78 0.60 -17.86 7.85
C LYS A 78 -0.17 -18.06 6.54
N LEU A 79 -1.48 -17.81 6.55
CA LEU A 79 -2.33 -17.92 5.36
C LEU A 79 -1.93 -16.93 4.25
N TYR A 80 -1.25 -15.83 4.60
CA TYR A 80 -0.69 -14.90 3.62
C TYR A 80 0.31 -15.56 2.64
N LEU A 81 1.04 -16.59 3.08
CA LEU A 81 1.92 -17.36 2.20
C LEU A 81 1.13 -18.18 1.18
N TYR A 82 -0.05 -18.66 1.58
CA TYR A 82 -0.95 -19.42 0.71
C TYR A 82 -1.55 -18.52 -0.38
N ILE A 83 -1.96 -17.29 -0.05
CA ILE A 83 -2.43 -16.31 -1.04
C ILE A 83 -1.35 -16.08 -2.11
N GLY A 84 -0.10 -15.84 -1.71
CA GLY A 84 1.01 -15.61 -2.65
C GLY A 84 1.40 -16.83 -3.51
N ARG A 85 1.12 -18.05 -3.05
CA ARG A 85 1.29 -19.28 -3.85
C ARG A 85 0.17 -19.46 -4.87
N SER A 86 -1.02 -18.93 -4.59
CA SER A 86 -2.18 -19.07 -5.46
C SER A 86 -2.00 -18.35 -6.80
N LEU A 87 -1.05 -17.41 -6.92
CA LEU A 87 -0.70 -16.77 -8.20
C LEU A 87 -0.19 -17.77 -9.24
N ASP A 88 0.44 -18.86 -8.80
CA ASP A 88 1.00 -19.88 -9.69
C ASP A 88 -0.09 -20.81 -10.26
N LEU A 89 -1.31 -20.74 -9.72
CA LEU A 89 -2.41 -21.64 -10.07
C LEU A 89 -3.28 -21.04 -11.16
N SER A 90 -3.69 -21.87 -12.12
CA SER A 90 -4.56 -21.46 -13.24
C SER A 90 -4.11 -20.14 -13.91
N PRO A 91 -2.87 -20.08 -14.44
CA PRO A 91 -2.27 -18.86 -14.98
C PRO A 91 -3.08 -18.20 -16.10
N GLU A 92 -3.82 -19.00 -16.86
CA GLU A 92 -4.64 -18.56 -18.01
C GLU A 92 -6.05 -18.09 -17.61
N ASN A 93 -6.49 -18.34 -16.37
CA ASN A 93 -7.80 -17.95 -15.90
C ASN A 93 -7.76 -16.52 -15.34
N SER A 94 -8.08 -15.52 -16.17
CA SER A 94 -8.01 -14.11 -15.78
C SER A 94 -8.89 -13.77 -14.57
N HIS A 95 -10.09 -14.37 -14.49
CA HIS A 95 -11.03 -14.16 -13.38
C HIS A 95 -10.48 -14.68 -12.04
N PHE A 96 -9.78 -15.82 -12.06
CA PHE A 96 -9.10 -16.36 -10.88
C PHE A 96 -7.86 -15.54 -10.53
N GLN A 97 -7.03 -15.20 -11.53
CA GLN A 97 -5.83 -14.38 -11.33
C GLN A 97 -6.18 -13.02 -10.71
N ARG A 98 -7.25 -12.37 -11.18
CA ARG A 98 -7.78 -11.14 -10.57
C ARG A 98 -8.12 -11.32 -9.10
N LEU A 99 -8.83 -12.40 -8.74
CA LEU A 99 -9.18 -12.67 -7.34
C LEU A 99 -7.94 -12.81 -6.46
N VAL A 100 -6.92 -13.53 -6.93
CA VAL A 100 -5.66 -13.70 -6.19
C VAL A 100 -4.96 -12.36 -6.01
N VAL A 101 -4.87 -11.55 -7.07
CA VAL A 101 -4.25 -10.22 -7.04
C VAL A 101 -5.00 -9.29 -6.08
N ASP A 102 -6.33 -9.29 -6.13
CA ASP A 102 -7.15 -8.48 -5.21
C ASP A 102 -7.00 -8.94 -3.75
N ALA A 103 -6.90 -10.26 -3.49
CA ALA A 103 -6.61 -10.78 -2.16
C ALA A 103 -5.22 -10.35 -1.65
N LEU A 104 -4.23 -10.26 -2.54
CA LEU A 104 -2.91 -9.73 -2.21
C LEU A 104 -2.93 -8.22 -1.95
N CYS A 105 -3.72 -7.44 -2.69
CA CYS A 105 -3.95 -6.03 -2.38
C CYS A 105 -4.56 -5.88 -0.99
N ASP A 106 -5.65 -6.61 -0.70
CA ASP A 106 -6.30 -6.58 0.62
C ASP A 106 -5.33 -6.97 1.73
N LEU A 107 -4.47 -7.97 1.49
CA LEU A 107 -3.43 -8.36 2.43
C LEU A 107 -2.43 -7.23 2.70
N VAL A 108 -1.91 -6.57 1.66
CA VAL A 108 -0.91 -5.50 1.79
C VAL A 108 -1.51 -4.25 2.45
N GLU A 109 -2.79 -3.96 2.20
CA GLU A 109 -3.47 -2.77 2.68
C GLU A 109 -4.07 -2.94 4.08
N LYS A 110 -4.61 -4.12 4.41
CA LYS A 110 -5.47 -4.33 5.59
C LYS A 110 -4.87 -5.26 6.64
N ALA A 111 -4.01 -6.21 6.23
CA ALA A 111 -3.56 -7.23 7.16
C ALA A 111 -2.57 -6.67 8.19
N PRO A 112 -2.63 -7.10 9.46
CA PRO A 112 -1.71 -6.67 10.51
C PRO A 112 -0.35 -7.38 10.42
N LEU A 113 0.24 -7.47 9.22
CA LEU A 113 1.55 -8.08 9.01
C LEU A 113 2.65 -7.20 9.60
N SER A 114 3.73 -7.85 10.07
CA SER A 114 4.95 -7.11 10.41
C SER A 114 5.50 -6.44 9.15
N MET A 115 6.24 -5.35 9.34
CA MET A 115 6.87 -4.66 8.20
C MET A 115 7.83 -5.58 7.44
N ILE A 116 8.54 -6.46 8.17
CA ILE A 116 9.44 -7.46 7.60
C ILE A 116 8.68 -8.49 6.75
N ASP A 117 7.58 -9.05 7.27
CA ASP A 117 6.78 -10.03 6.54
C ASP A 117 6.15 -9.42 5.28
N THR A 118 5.66 -8.18 5.39
CA THR A 118 5.10 -7.43 4.26
C THR A 118 6.14 -7.23 3.16
N ASN A 119 7.34 -6.81 3.51
CA ASN A 119 8.41 -6.59 2.54
C ASN A 119 8.90 -7.90 1.91
N ASN A 120 9.08 -8.95 2.71
CA ASN A 120 9.45 -10.28 2.22
C ASN A 120 8.38 -10.85 1.29
N GLN A 121 7.10 -10.62 1.59
CA GLN A 121 6.00 -11.02 0.73
C GLN A 121 6.01 -10.23 -0.58
N ALA A 122 6.15 -8.91 -0.53
CA ALA A 122 6.24 -8.04 -1.70
C ALA A 122 7.36 -8.49 -2.66
N LEU A 123 8.54 -8.78 -2.12
CA LEU A 123 9.68 -9.31 -2.89
C LEU A 123 9.37 -10.63 -3.60
N LYS A 124 8.65 -11.54 -2.94
CA LYS A 124 8.28 -12.84 -3.51
C LYS A 124 7.18 -12.75 -4.57
N ILE A 125 6.20 -11.88 -4.37
CA ILE A 125 5.05 -11.78 -5.29
C ILE A 125 5.35 -10.91 -6.51
N MET A 126 6.23 -9.92 -6.39
CA MET A 126 6.48 -8.95 -7.45
C MET A 126 6.87 -9.59 -8.79
N PRO A 127 7.83 -10.53 -8.88
CA PRO A 127 8.13 -11.20 -10.15
C PRO A 127 6.92 -11.92 -10.77
N LYS A 128 6.05 -12.49 -9.94
CA LYS A 128 4.83 -13.18 -10.39
C LYS A 128 3.79 -12.20 -10.92
N VAL A 129 3.59 -11.08 -10.23
CA VAL A 129 2.68 -10.01 -10.69
C VAL A 129 3.13 -9.44 -12.02
N VAL A 130 4.45 -9.28 -12.23
CA VAL A 130 5.00 -8.89 -13.53
C VAL A 130 4.61 -9.88 -14.63
N GLN A 131 4.74 -11.18 -14.39
CA GLN A 131 4.31 -12.20 -15.37
C GLN A 131 2.80 -12.14 -15.67
N VAL A 132 1.97 -11.87 -14.66
CA VAL A 132 0.51 -11.70 -14.84
C VAL A 132 0.21 -10.46 -15.70
N ILE A 133 0.91 -9.35 -15.46
CA ILE A 133 0.78 -8.12 -16.28
C ILE A 133 1.10 -8.41 -17.75
N SER A 134 2.21 -9.11 -18.02
CA SER A 134 2.59 -9.46 -19.39
C SER A 134 1.54 -10.33 -20.08
N ARG A 135 0.99 -11.32 -19.37
CA ARG A 135 -0.02 -12.26 -19.91
C ARG A 135 -1.35 -11.58 -20.25
N PHE A 136 -1.80 -10.64 -19.43
CA PHE A 136 -3.11 -9.97 -19.60
C PHE A 136 -3.00 -8.54 -20.15
N SER A 137 -1.86 -8.20 -20.76
CA SER A 137 -1.60 -6.89 -21.37
C SER A 137 -2.63 -6.51 -22.44
N THR A 138 -3.17 -7.50 -23.18
CA THR A 138 -4.16 -7.30 -24.25
C THR A 138 -5.47 -8.03 -23.94
N GLY A 139 -6.41 -7.41 -23.24
CA GLY A 139 -7.81 -7.86 -23.23
C GLY A 139 -8.54 -7.86 -21.89
N ASP A 140 -7.85 -7.87 -20.75
CA ASP A 140 -8.49 -7.81 -19.42
C ASP A 140 -8.01 -6.60 -18.63
N SER A 141 -8.66 -5.46 -18.90
CA SER A 141 -8.32 -4.16 -18.29
C SER A 141 -8.48 -4.15 -16.77
N GLU A 142 -9.39 -4.98 -16.24
CA GLU A 142 -9.66 -5.02 -14.80
C GLU A 142 -8.59 -5.82 -14.06
N THR A 143 -8.21 -7.00 -14.58
CA THR A 143 -7.09 -7.79 -14.04
C THR A 143 -5.80 -6.97 -14.09
N LEU A 144 -5.54 -6.30 -15.22
CA LEU A 144 -4.40 -5.42 -15.38
C LEU A 144 -4.43 -4.27 -14.35
N HIS A 145 -5.57 -3.60 -14.16
CA HIS A 145 -5.71 -2.53 -13.18
C HIS A 145 -5.36 -3.01 -11.76
N SER A 146 -5.90 -4.15 -11.33
CA SER A 146 -5.57 -4.76 -10.04
C SER A 146 -4.08 -5.10 -9.92
N CYS A 147 -3.46 -5.59 -10.99
CA CYS A 147 -2.02 -5.89 -11.00
C CYS A 147 -1.16 -4.63 -10.87
N LEU A 148 -1.51 -3.55 -11.57
CA LEU A 148 -0.80 -2.27 -11.46
C LEU A 148 -0.93 -1.68 -10.05
N ARG A 149 -2.12 -1.76 -9.44
CA ARG A 149 -2.32 -1.35 -8.05
C ARG A 149 -1.43 -2.15 -7.10
N LEU A 150 -1.40 -3.48 -7.22
CA LEU A 150 -0.55 -4.34 -6.40
C LEU A 150 0.94 -4.05 -6.60
N LEU A 151 1.36 -3.89 -7.85
CA LEU A 151 2.76 -3.62 -8.20
C LEU A 151 3.23 -2.28 -7.65
N ARG A 152 2.43 -1.21 -7.75
CA ARG A 152 2.71 0.09 -7.12
C ARG A 152 2.98 -0.09 -5.62
N SER A 153 2.11 -0.83 -4.93
CA SER A 153 2.27 -1.12 -3.51
C SER A 153 3.55 -1.92 -3.22
N CYS A 154 3.91 -2.88 -4.06
CA CYS A 154 5.13 -3.68 -3.90
C CYS A 154 6.41 -2.88 -4.12
N LEU A 155 6.47 -2.05 -5.17
CA LEU A 155 7.63 -1.20 -5.48
C LEU A 155 7.95 -0.25 -4.32
N PHE A 156 6.92 0.31 -3.70
CA PHE A 156 7.09 1.13 -2.50
C PHE A 156 7.72 0.36 -1.32
N LYS A 157 7.41 -0.94 -1.16
CA LYS A 157 7.98 -1.79 -0.10
C LYS A 157 9.45 -2.16 -0.36
N LEU A 158 9.95 -2.08 -1.59
CA LEU A 158 11.37 -2.29 -1.88
C LEU A 158 12.23 -1.22 -1.20
N ASN A 159 11.79 0.03 -1.24
CA ASN A 159 12.47 1.14 -0.58
C ASN A 159 12.51 0.93 0.95
N SER A 160 11.40 0.49 1.56
CA SER A 160 11.40 0.17 2.99
C SER A 160 12.20 -1.08 3.32
N TYR A 161 12.40 -2.01 2.38
CA TYR A 161 13.22 -3.20 2.60
C TYR A 161 14.70 -2.88 2.71
N GLU A 162 15.25 -2.07 1.79
CA GLU A 162 16.65 -1.63 1.84
C GLU A 162 16.96 -0.94 3.17
N ASN A 163 15.99 -0.18 3.68
CA ASN A 163 16.06 0.52 4.95
C ASN A 163 16.12 -0.40 6.18
N ILE A 164 15.45 -1.55 6.14
CA ILE A 164 15.32 -2.44 7.32
C ILE A 164 16.40 -3.52 7.31
N SER A 165 16.84 -3.92 6.13
CA SER A 165 17.60 -5.14 5.96
C SER A 165 19.10 -4.92 6.04
N ASP A 166 19.61 -3.69 5.90
CA ASP A 166 21.05 -3.35 5.74
C ASP A 166 21.77 -4.15 4.62
N HIS A 167 21.02 -4.86 3.78
CA HIS A 167 21.53 -5.65 2.67
C HIS A 167 21.01 -5.03 1.36
N PRO A 168 21.88 -4.85 0.34
CA PRO A 168 21.45 -4.40 -0.98
C PRO A 168 20.40 -5.34 -1.58
N LEU A 169 19.38 -4.79 -2.26
CA LEU A 169 18.37 -5.59 -2.99
C LEU A 169 18.99 -6.63 -3.93
N SER A 170 20.16 -6.31 -4.50
CA SER A 170 20.91 -7.17 -5.42
C SER A 170 21.40 -8.50 -4.82
N GLN A 171 21.46 -8.64 -3.49
CA GLN A 171 21.98 -9.85 -2.85
C GLN A 171 20.92 -10.91 -2.54
N ARG A 172 19.61 -10.58 -2.56
CA ARG A 172 18.57 -11.48 -2.04
C ARG A 172 17.41 -11.77 -2.99
N CYS A 173 17.28 -11.09 -4.11
CA CYS A 173 16.16 -11.32 -5.02
C CYS A 173 16.59 -11.29 -6.49
N PRO A 174 16.05 -12.19 -7.33
CA PRO A 174 16.08 -11.99 -8.76
C PRO A 174 15.37 -10.66 -9.03
N ARG A 175 16.06 -9.74 -9.72
CA ARG A 175 15.46 -8.47 -10.10
C ARG A 175 14.26 -8.78 -11.00
N PRO A 176 13.06 -8.25 -10.70
CA PRO A 176 11.93 -8.35 -11.63
C PRO A 176 12.35 -7.73 -12.96
N ASN A 177 11.82 -8.24 -14.08
CA ASN A 177 12.06 -7.68 -15.41
C ASN A 177 11.33 -6.32 -15.55
N LEU A 178 11.91 -5.25 -14.98
CA LEU A 178 11.28 -3.93 -14.95
C LEU A 178 11.15 -3.30 -16.33
N ALA A 179 12.02 -3.67 -17.29
CA ALA A 179 11.93 -3.22 -18.68
C ALA A 179 10.65 -3.71 -19.36
N GLU A 180 10.31 -5.00 -19.18
CA GLU A 180 9.07 -5.58 -19.71
C GLU A 180 7.83 -4.90 -19.11
N VAL A 181 7.84 -4.66 -17.79
CA VAL A 181 6.77 -3.92 -17.11
C VAL A 181 6.64 -2.50 -17.67
N ALA A 182 7.75 -1.79 -17.84
CA ALA A 182 7.73 -0.44 -18.38
C ALA A 182 7.14 -0.43 -19.80
N GLY A 183 7.49 -1.42 -20.63
CA GLY A 183 6.90 -1.64 -21.95
C GLY A 183 5.39 -1.78 -21.89
N VAL A 184 4.89 -2.75 -21.11
CA VAL A 184 3.44 -2.99 -20.96
C VAL A 184 2.73 -1.75 -20.42
N VAL A 185 3.26 -1.08 -19.40
CA VAL A 185 2.64 0.13 -18.83
C VAL A 185 2.55 1.25 -19.87
N VAL A 186 3.59 1.44 -20.69
CA VAL A 186 3.57 2.44 -21.76
C VAL A 186 2.61 2.05 -22.87
N GLU A 187 2.57 0.79 -23.29
CA GLU A 187 1.60 0.29 -24.29
C GLU A 187 0.15 0.43 -23.81
N VAL A 188 -0.10 0.19 -22.52
CA VAL A 188 -1.39 0.43 -21.89
C VAL A 188 -1.72 1.92 -21.96
N LEU A 189 -0.80 2.83 -21.69
CA LEU A 189 -1.09 4.26 -21.84
C LEU A 189 -1.27 4.68 -23.32
N ASP A 190 -0.55 4.06 -24.25
CA ASP A 190 -0.55 4.38 -25.69
C ASP A 190 -1.81 3.87 -26.41
N SER A 191 -2.23 2.63 -26.14
CA SER A 191 -3.47 2.02 -26.67
C SER A 191 -4.74 2.76 -26.23
N TRP A 192 -4.63 3.67 -25.26
CA TRP A 192 -5.76 4.42 -24.71
C TRP A 192 -5.89 5.79 -25.38
N SER A 193 -4.86 6.28 -26.07
CA SER A 193 -4.96 7.44 -26.97
C SER A 193 -6.02 7.24 -28.07
N SER A 194 -6.38 5.98 -28.36
CA SER A 194 -7.33 5.57 -29.39
C SER A 194 -8.69 5.09 -28.84
N SER A 195 -8.85 4.85 -27.53
CA SER A 195 -10.11 4.39 -26.92
C SER A 195 -10.42 5.12 -25.61
N SER A 196 -11.47 5.93 -25.62
CA SER A 196 -11.72 7.08 -24.72
C SER A 196 -12.04 6.79 -23.23
N ARG A 197 -11.45 5.80 -22.54
CA ARG A 197 -11.82 5.44 -21.16
C ARG A 197 -10.65 5.12 -20.22
N LEU A 198 -9.67 6.03 -20.12
CA LEU A 198 -8.64 5.93 -19.08
C LEU A 198 -9.20 6.23 -17.70
N ARG A 199 -9.30 5.22 -16.82
CA ARG A 199 -9.53 5.44 -15.39
C ARG A 199 -8.37 6.25 -14.81
N TRP A 200 -8.70 7.35 -14.13
CA TRP A 200 -7.71 8.20 -13.46
C TRP A 200 -6.77 7.39 -12.55
N ASP A 201 -7.32 6.43 -11.80
CA ASP A 201 -6.57 5.53 -10.92
C ASP A 201 -5.49 4.72 -11.69
N THR A 202 -5.79 4.28 -12.91
CA THR A 202 -4.82 3.54 -13.73
C THR A 202 -3.69 4.46 -14.17
N LEU A 203 -4.01 5.69 -14.60
CA LEU A 203 -3.01 6.70 -14.93
C LEU A 203 -2.14 7.02 -13.71
N GLU A 204 -2.75 7.15 -12.54
CA GLU A 204 -2.04 7.41 -11.30
C GLU A 204 -1.08 6.26 -10.95
N ASN A 205 -1.54 5.01 -11.06
CA ASN A 205 -0.72 3.83 -10.81
C ASN A 205 0.42 3.70 -11.83
N ALA A 206 0.12 3.84 -13.11
CA ALA A 206 1.09 3.75 -14.20
C ALA A 206 2.22 4.77 -14.04
N THR A 207 1.88 6.05 -13.83
CA THR A 207 2.89 7.10 -13.63
C THR A 207 3.73 6.86 -12.39
N CYS A 208 3.14 6.40 -11.29
CA CYS A 208 3.87 6.07 -10.08
C CYS A 208 4.84 4.89 -10.29
N ILE A 209 4.40 3.84 -11.00
CA ILE A 209 5.23 2.68 -11.34
C ILE A 209 6.41 3.10 -12.21
N LEU A 210 6.19 3.89 -13.26
CA LEU A 210 7.26 4.33 -14.16
C LEU A 210 8.29 5.20 -13.42
N THR A 211 7.87 6.07 -12.51
CA THR A 211 8.80 6.85 -11.67
C THR A 211 9.66 5.95 -10.78
N TRP A 212 9.07 4.89 -10.21
CA TRP A 212 9.80 3.89 -9.42
C TRP A 212 10.74 3.05 -10.29
N ILE A 213 10.33 2.67 -11.50
CA ILE A 213 11.20 1.96 -12.43
C ILE A 213 12.41 2.84 -12.78
N ALA A 214 12.20 4.10 -13.16
CA ALA A 214 13.29 5.04 -13.39
C ALA A 214 14.23 5.15 -12.17
N TYR A 215 13.69 5.05 -10.96
CA TYR A 215 14.48 5.06 -9.72
C TYR A 215 15.31 3.78 -9.51
N TYR A 216 14.82 2.61 -9.88
CA TYR A 216 15.51 1.33 -9.63
C TYR A 216 16.36 0.85 -10.80
N ASP A 217 15.97 1.19 -12.03
CA ASP A 217 16.56 0.75 -13.28
C ASP A 217 16.24 1.79 -14.37
N SER A 218 17.08 2.82 -14.50
CA SER A 218 16.87 3.89 -15.48
C SER A 218 16.89 3.36 -16.92
N ASN A 219 17.72 2.34 -17.20
CA ASN A 219 17.82 1.70 -18.51
C ASN A 219 16.50 1.08 -18.95
N ALA A 220 15.73 0.49 -18.04
CA ALA A 220 14.40 -0.05 -18.32
C ALA A 220 13.44 0.97 -18.95
N ILE A 221 13.65 2.28 -18.71
CA ILE A 221 12.88 3.36 -19.36
C ILE A 221 13.58 3.87 -20.62
N LEU A 222 14.91 4.03 -20.58
CA LEU A 222 15.70 4.58 -21.69
C LEU A 222 15.72 3.66 -22.92
N GLU A 223 15.64 2.35 -22.71
CA GLU A 223 15.65 1.33 -23.77
C GLU A 223 14.27 1.15 -24.43
N LEU A 224 13.23 1.84 -23.95
CA LEU A 224 11.90 1.76 -24.56
C LEU A 224 11.92 2.31 -26.00
N PRO A 225 11.23 1.64 -26.95
CA PRO A 225 11.25 2.03 -28.36
C PRO A 225 10.87 3.50 -28.59
N SER A 226 11.54 4.14 -29.55
CA SER A 226 11.24 5.53 -29.97
C SER A 226 11.27 6.57 -28.85
N ASN A 227 12.07 6.33 -27.79
CA ASN A 227 12.15 7.18 -26.61
C ASN A 227 10.81 7.39 -25.89
N LYS A 228 9.85 6.46 -26.06
CA LYS A 228 8.48 6.60 -25.52
C LYS A 228 8.47 6.85 -24.01
N GLY A 229 9.36 6.21 -23.25
CA GLY A 229 9.49 6.41 -21.81
C GLY A 229 9.83 7.85 -21.41
N THR A 230 10.91 8.39 -21.99
CA THR A 230 11.33 9.78 -21.76
C THR A 230 10.30 10.78 -22.24
N LEU A 231 9.75 10.58 -23.45
CA LEU A 231 8.72 11.45 -24.02
C LEU A 231 7.45 11.46 -23.16
N LEU A 232 7.05 10.31 -22.62
CA LEU A 232 5.91 10.24 -21.71
C LEU A 232 6.14 11.13 -20.48
N PHE A 233 7.30 11.07 -19.82
CA PHE A 233 7.57 12.00 -18.72
C PHE A 233 7.53 13.46 -19.16
N VAL A 234 8.10 13.81 -20.31
CA VAL A 234 8.01 15.18 -20.86
C VAL A 234 6.56 15.60 -21.09
N CYS A 235 5.73 14.74 -21.68
CA CYS A 235 4.30 15.02 -21.86
C CYS A 235 3.57 15.23 -20.53
N LEU A 236 3.88 14.43 -19.52
CA LEU A 236 3.27 14.53 -18.19
C LEU A 236 3.62 15.83 -17.45
N LEU A 237 4.70 16.53 -17.81
CA LEU A 237 5.00 17.89 -17.31
C LEU A 237 3.94 18.93 -17.73
N SER A 238 3.24 18.66 -18.83
CA SER A 238 2.15 19.51 -19.32
C SER A 238 0.79 19.12 -18.72
N SER A 239 0.74 18.13 -17.82
CA SER A 239 -0.49 17.72 -17.15
C SER A 239 -1.03 18.82 -16.23
N PRO A 240 -2.36 19.02 -16.15
CA PRO A 240 -2.95 19.93 -15.16
C PRO A 240 -2.77 19.43 -13.72
N SER A 241 -2.49 18.14 -13.51
CA SER A 241 -2.30 17.56 -12.18
C SER A 241 -0.89 17.85 -11.65
N TRP A 242 -0.82 18.51 -10.49
CA TRP A 242 0.43 18.74 -9.77
C TRP A 242 1.17 17.43 -9.50
N THR A 243 0.47 16.41 -8.98
CA THR A 243 1.04 15.09 -8.68
C THR A 243 1.68 14.44 -9.91
N MET A 244 1.06 14.57 -11.08
CA MET A 244 1.61 14.03 -12.32
C MET A 244 2.87 14.77 -12.77
N ARG A 245 2.83 16.11 -12.77
CA ARG A 245 4.00 16.95 -13.09
C ARG A 245 5.18 16.63 -12.17
N CYS A 246 4.88 16.46 -10.90
CA CYS A 246 5.82 16.08 -9.86
C CYS A 246 6.49 14.72 -10.15
N ARG A 247 5.69 13.69 -10.42
CA ARG A 247 6.20 12.35 -10.79
C ARG A 247 7.01 12.37 -12.09
N ALA A 248 6.62 13.20 -13.04
CA ALA A 248 7.31 13.38 -14.30
C ALA A 248 8.69 14.01 -14.15
N TRP A 249 8.78 15.12 -13.40
CA TRP A 249 10.06 15.72 -13.01
C TRP A 249 10.98 14.71 -12.31
N MET A 250 10.43 13.98 -11.34
CA MET A 250 11.16 12.94 -10.62
C MET A 250 11.64 11.82 -11.53
N GLY A 251 10.79 11.37 -12.45
CA GLY A 251 11.14 10.39 -13.47
C GLY A 251 12.34 10.85 -14.28
N LEU A 252 12.27 12.05 -14.87
CA LEU A 252 13.36 12.63 -15.65
C LEU A 252 14.66 12.77 -14.86
N LEU A 253 14.59 13.26 -13.62
CA LEU A 253 15.76 13.32 -12.74
C LEU A 253 16.38 11.93 -12.56
N ASN A 254 15.57 10.92 -12.26
CA ASN A 254 16.07 9.56 -12.07
C ASN A 254 16.73 8.98 -13.35
N LEU A 255 16.28 9.36 -14.55
CA LEU A 255 16.90 8.94 -15.81
C LEU A 255 18.30 9.55 -16.04
N HIS A 256 18.57 10.72 -15.48
CA HIS A 256 19.86 11.41 -15.64
C HIS A 256 20.91 11.02 -14.60
N TYR A 257 20.52 10.28 -13.55
CA TYR A 257 21.44 9.82 -12.51
C TYR A 257 21.90 8.37 -12.78
N PRO A 258 23.21 8.06 -12.75
CA PRO A 258 23.67 6.69 -12.91
C PRO A 258 23.07 5.74 -11.85
N ASP A 259 22.60 4.56 -12.27
CA ASP A 259 21.95 3.57 -11.38
C ASP A 259 22.88 3.02 -10.28
N HIS A 260 24.20 3.07 -10.47
CA HIS A 260 25.16 2.67 -9.44
C HIS A 260 25.34 3.72 -8.32
N LEU A 261 24.73 4.91 -8.48
CA LEU A 261 24.79 6.02 -7.52
C LEU A 261 23.45 6.27 -6.81
N ILE A 262 22.58 5.24 -6.71
CA ILE A 262 21.27 5.36 -6.03
C ILE A 262 21.39 6.01 -4.65
N ALA A 263 22.42 5.65 -3.88
CA ALA A 263 22.67 6.17 -2.54
C ALA A 263 22.81 7.70 -2.48
N THR A 264 23.30 8.34 -3.55
CA THR A 264 23.58 9.79 -3.61
C THR A 264 22.59 10.57 -4.49
N ARG A 265 21.51 9.93 -4.96
CA ARG A 265 20.46 10.63 -5.74
C ARG A 265 19.83 11.74 -4.90
N LEU A 266 19.60 12.89 -5.52
CA LEU A 266 19.04 14.10 -4.89
C LEU A 266 17.72 13.83 -4.15
N CYS A 267 16.94 12.86 -4.64
CA CYS A 267 15.67 12.45 -4.06
C CYS A 267 15.69 11.00 -3.58
N ASN A 268 16.86 10.48 -3.17
CA ASN A 268 16.93 9.23 -2.44
C ASN A 268 16.07 9.37 -1.17
N PRO A 269 15.01 8.55 -0.98
CA PRO A 269 14.19 8.60 0.21
C PRO A 269 15.00 8.49 1.51
N GLN A 270 16.11 7.75 1.49
CA GLN A 270 17.04 7.61 2.62
C GLN A 270 17.76 8.91 2.96
N LEU A 271 18.35 9.55 1.95
CA LEU A 271 19.06 10.81 2.11
C LEU A 271 18.10 11.92 2.58
N MET A 272 16.86 11.92 2.10
CA MET A 272 15.83 12.86 2.54
C MET A 272 15.42 12.69 4.00
N VAL A 273 15.42 11.46 4.51
CA VAL A 273 15.21 11.21 5.95
C VAL A 273 16.40 11.77 6.75
N GLN A 274 17.63 11.50 6.30
CA GLN A 274 18.86 11.91 6.98
C GLN A 274 19.08 13.43 6.98
N ILE A 275 18.88 14.11 5.85
CA ILE A 275 19.04 15.57 5.72
C ILE A 275 18.10 16.33 6.66
N LYS A 276 16.92 15.78 6.93
CA LYS A 276 15.95 16.35 7.89
C LYS A 276 16.33 16.13 9.36
N GLY A 277 17.47 15.51 9.64
CA GLY A 277 17.92 15.20 10.99
C GLY A 277 17.10 14.10 11.67
N TYR A 278 16.32 13.32 10.92
CA TYR A 278 15.69 12.14 11.50
C TYR A 278 16.76 11.09 11.79
N PRO A 279 16.67 10.40 12.94
CA PRO A 279 17.58 9.29 13.23
C PRO A 279 17.53 8.26 12.10
N HIS A 280 18.65 7.55 11.88
CA HIS A 280 18.70 6.47 10.91
C HIS A 280 17.49 5.56 11.08
N ILE A 281 16.89 5.08 9.99
CA ILE A 281 15.62 4.34 10.08
C ILE A 281 15.74 3.11 10.99
N TRP A 282 16.92 2.49 11.10
CA TRP A 282 17.21 1.46 12.10
C TRP A 282 17.11 1.96 13.54
N GLU A 283 17.62 3.15 13.86
CA GLU A 283 17.44 3.75 15.19
C GLU A 283 15.98 4.11 15.41
N ARG A 284 15.24 4.57 14.40
CA ARG A 284 13.79 4.78 14.51
C ARG A 284 13.03 3.48 14.69
N VAL A 285 13.41 2.40 14.00
CA VAL A 285 12.80 1.06 14.12
C VAL A 285 13.18 0.43 15.45
N LYS A 286 14.40 0.61 15.94
CA LYS A 286 14.87 0.13 17.25
C LYS A 286 14.25 0.93 18.39
N THR A 287 14.15 2.26 18.24
CA THR A 287 13.48 3.15 19.19
C THR A 287 11.98 2.95 19.17
N ALA A 288 11.38 2.71 17.99
CA ALA A 288 10.00 2.25 17.86
C ALA A 288 9.86 0.90 18.55
N ARG A 289 10.63 -0.15 18.23
CA ARG A 289 10.59 -1.44 18.93
C ARG A 289 10.78 -1.35 20.45
N LYS A 290 11.61 -0.41 20.92
CA LYS A 290 11.93 -0.22 22.35
C LYS A 290 10.89 0.63 23.10
N ASN A 291 10.27 1.61 22.44
CA ASN A 291 9.27 2.51 23.03
C ASN A 291 7.83 2.10 22.69
N HIS A 292 7.67 1.31 21.63
CA HIS A 292 6.47 0.75 21.03
C HIS A 292 6.84 -0.67 20.56
N ALA A 293 6.91 -1.62 21.50
CA ALA A 293 6.81 -3.05 21.14
C ALA A 293 5.70 -3.13 20.09
N GLU A 294 5.99 -3.63 18.87
CA GLU A 294 5.09 -3.62 17.72
C GLU A 294 3.66 -3.72 18.25
N THR A 295 2.89 -2.62 18.21
CA THR A 295 1.54 -2.59 18.79
C THR A 295 0.58 -3.32 17.86
N VAL A 296 0.97 -4.54 17.49
CA VAL A 296 0.05 -5.64 17.39
C VAL A 296 -0.62 -5.73 18.75
N LEU A 297 -1.73 -5.02 18.86
CA LEU A 297 -2.63 -5.14 20.00
C LEU A 297 -2.82 -6.64 20.26
N SER A 298 -2.60 -7.05 21.49
CA SER A 298 -2.87 -8.42 21.90
C SER A 298 -4.33 -8.77 21.61
N ARG A 299 -4.62 -10.06 21.45
CA ARG A 299 -5.99 -10.53 21.21
C ARG A 299 -6.96 -9.98 22.26
N ASP A 300 -6.52 -9.90 23.51
CA ASP A 300 -7.30 -9.41 24.64
C ASP A 300 -7.54 -7.90 24.53
N GLU A 301 -6.55 -7.10 24.10
CA GLU A 301 -6.72 -5.66 23.87
C GLU A 301 -7.65 -5.36 22.69
N ILE A 302 -7.57 -6.11 21.59
CA ILE A 302 -8.48 -5.95 20.45
C ILE A 302 -9.90 -6.34 20.86
N THR A 303 -10.05 -7.46 21.59
CA THR A 303 -11.35 -7.93 22.08
C THR A 303 -11.96 -6.93 23.07
N ALA A 304 -11.17 -6.36 23.97
CA ALA A 304 -11.60 -5.31 24.89
C ALA A 304 -12.07 -4.04 24.17
N ARG A 305 -11.37 -3.64 23.09
CA ARG A 305 -11.76 -2.51 22.24
C ARG A 305 -13.00 -2.80 21.40
N TYR A 306 -13.15 -4.02 20.91
CA TYR A 306 -14.29 -4.45 20.10
C TYR A 306 -15.58 -4.51 20.93
N ASN A 307 -15.47 -4.95 22.18
CA ASN A 307 -16.58 -5.02 23.13
C ASN A 307 -16.85 -3.68 23.84
N GLN A 308 -16.08 -2.63 23.55
CA GLN A 308 -16.30 -1.29 24.08
C GLN A 308 -17.45 -0.61 23.32
N THR A 309 -18.68 -0.79 23.81
CA THR A 309 -19.90 -0.15 23.28
C THR A 309 -20.11 1.29 23.78
N ALA A 310 -19.21 1.78 24.63
CA ALA A 310 -19.26 3.15 25.14
C ALA A 310 -18.89 4.15 24.04
N VAL A 311 -19.63 5.27 23.97
CA VAL A 311 -19.30 6.40 23.09
C VAL A 311 -17.84 6.78 23.27
N LYS A 312 -17.02 6.62 22.21
CA LYS A 312 -15.60 7.01 22.23
C LYS A 312 -15.50 8.43 22.75
N ARG A 313 -14.70 8.64 23.80
CA ARG A 313 -14.44 9.98 24.34
C ARG A 313 -13.12 10.47 23.77
N LEU A 314 -13.10 11.73 23.36
CA LEU A 314 -11.89 12.44 23.01
C LEU A 314 -10.96 12.53 24.24
N PRO A 315 -9.66 12.80 24.04
CA PRO A 315 -8.72 13.11 25.14
C PRO A 315 -9.22 14.18 26.11
N THR A 316 -10.08 15.08 25.63
CA THR A 316 -10.75 16.13 26.41
C THR A 316 -11.87 15.62 27.31
N GLY A 317 -12.14 14.31 27.33
CA GLY A 317 -13.25 13.68 28.06
C GLY A 317 -14.63 13.86 27.41
N LYS A 318 -14.72 14.68 26.36
CA LYS A 318 -15.96 14.92 25.59
C LYS A 318 -16.30 13.71 24.73
N LYS A 319 -17.59 13.45 24.53
CA LYS A 319 -18.06 12.43 23.57
C LYS A 319 -17.61 12.81 22.16
N PHE A 320 -17.06 11.84 21.42
CA PHE A 320 -16.72 12.02 20.02
C PHE A 320 -18.00 12.11 19.18
N ASN A 321 -18.12 13.20 18.41
CA ASN A 321 -19.23 13.43 17.50
C ASN A 321 -18.75 13.22 16.06
N ALA A 322 -18.99 12.02 15.51
CA ALA A 322 -18.53 11.65 14.18
C ALA A 322 -19.17 12.53 13.07
N TYR A 323 -20.42 12.95 13.24
CA TYR A 323 -21.13 13.79 12.27
C TYR A 323 -20.48 15.18 12.18
N GLU A 324 -20.20 15.79 13.33
CA GLU A 324 -19.55 17.11 13.37
C GLU A 324 -18.10 17.06 12.85
N ALA A 325 -17.37 15.98 13.14
CA ALA A 325 -16.05 15.76 12.55
C ALA A 325 -16.11 15.63 11.02
N GLY A 326 -17.10 14.89 10.50
CA GLY A 326 -17.35 14.78 9.06
C GLY A 326 -17.63 16.13 8.40
N LEU A 327 -18.45 16.99 9.01
CA LEU A 327 -18.72 18.34 8.50
C LEU A 327 -17.45 19.21 8.46
N ARG A 328 -16.54 19.07 9.43
CA ARG A 328 -15.27 19.81 9.43
C ARG A 328 -14.27 19.29 8.38
N CYS A 329 -14.30 17.99 8.05
CA CYS A 329 -13.59 17.45 6.89
C CYS A 329 -14.13 18.07 5.60
N VAL A 330 -15.44 18.04 5.38
CA VAL A 330 -16.07 18.64 4.19
C VAL A 330 -15.73 20.13 4.10
N GLN A 331 -15.77 20.85 5.22
CA GLN A 331 -15.36 22.25 5.26
C GLN A 331 -13.89 22.46 4.85
N PHE A 332 -12.97 21.61 5.29
CA PHE A 332 -11.56 21.69 4.87
C PHE A 332 -11.39 21.42 3.37
N GLU A 333 -12.07 20.42 2.82
CA GLU A 333 -11.98 20.10 1.40
C GLU A 333 -12.55 21.23 0.51
N LEU A 334 -13.55 21.97 1.02
CA LEU A 334 -14.17 23.09 0.30
C LEU A 334 -13.45 24.42 0.48
N GLU A 335 -12.98 24.72 1.68
CA GLU A 335 -12.42 26.04 2.05
C GLU A 335 -10.89 26.05 2.11
N GLY A 336 -10.25 24.88 2.08
CA GLY A 336 -8.80 24.73 2.20
C GLY A 336 -8.27 24.90 3.64
N PRO A 337 -6.92 24.96 3.78
CA PRO A 337 -6.25 25.17 5.07
C PRO A 337 -6.54 26.57 5.61
N LYS A 338 -6.73 26.69 6.94
CA LYS A 338 -7.01 27.98 7.60
C LYS A 338 -5.76 28.72 8.07
N ASP A 339 -4.65 28.02 8.19
CA ASP A 339 -3.36 28.58 8.60
C ASP A 339 -2.20 27.84 7.92
N GLU A 340 -1.00 28.39 8.08
CA GLU A 340 0.22 27.86 7.48
C GLU A 340 0.55 26.44 7.94
N ALA A 341 0.20 26.05 9.16
CA ALA A 341 0.47 24.70 9.66
C ALA A 341 -0.43 23.67 8.96
N GLU A 342 -1.70 24.02 8.70
CA GLU A 342 -2.65 23.17 7.96
C GLU A 342 -2.27 22.99 6.47
N CYS A 343 -1.41 23.85 5.90
CA CYS A 343 -0.90 23.68 4.53
C CYS A 343 0.05 22.49 4.39
N TYR A 344 0.77 22.13 5.46
CA TYR A 344 1.79 21.07 5.43
C TYR A 344 1.32 19.77 6.08
N VAL A 345 0.26 19.81 6.90
CA VAL A 345 -0.26 18.64 7.63
C VAL A 345 -1.78 18.67 7.62
N TYR A 346 -2.39 17.51 7.29
CA TYR A 346 -3.85 17.35 7.29
C TYR A 346 -4.44 17.73 8.67
N PRO A 347 -5.52 18.53 8.75
CA PRO A 347 -5.91 19.25 9.97
C PRO A 347 -6.71 18.39 10.96
N TYR A 348 -6.13 17.25 11.38
CA TYR A 348 -6.75 16.28 12.29
C TYR A 348 -7.24 16.94 13.58
N MET A 349 -6.48 17.87 14.16
CA MET A 349 -6.87 18.56 15.40
C MET A 349 -8.18 19.33 15.25
N ARG A 350 -8.33 20.07 14.14
CA ARG A 350 -9.56 20.81 13.84
C ARG A 350 -10.72 19.87 13.53
N ILE A 351 -10.50 18.86 12.70
CA ILE A 351 -11.52 17.85 12.35
C ILE A 351 -12.08 17.19 13.61
N PHE A 352 -11.21 16.74 14.52
CA PHE A 352 -11.60 16.08 15.77
C PHE A 352 -11.97 17.05 16.91
N GLY A 353 -11.89 18.37 16.70
CA GLY A 353 -12.35 19.39 17.66
C GLY A 353 -11.44 19.59 18.87
N LEU A 354 -10.15 19.32 18.69
CA LEU A 354 -9.12 19.50 19.70
C LEU A 354 -8.56 20.92 19.57
N ARG A 355 -8.66 21.73 20.64
CA ARG A 355 -8.29 23.16 20.65
C ARG A 355 -6.84 23.44 21.04
N THR A 356 -6.13 22.45 21.53
CA THR A 356 -4.74 22.55 21.97
C THR A 356 -3.99 21.31 21.51
N GLU A 357 -2.68 21.44 21.29
CA GLU A 357 -1.80 20.29 21.15
C GLU A 357 -2.10 19.29 22.29
N PRO A 358 -2.07 17.98 22.00
CA PRO A 358 -2.29 16.98 23.03
C PRO A 358 -1.34 17.23 24.22
N THR A 359 -1.79 17.01 25.45
CA THR A 359 -0.88 17.01 26.60
C THR A 359 0.28 16.01 26.36
N PRO A 360 1.45 16.20 27.02
CA PRO A 360 2.67 15.43 26.76
C PRO A 360 2.52 13.90 26.69
N ASP A 361 1.50 13.34 27.33
CA ASP A 361 1.19 11.91 27.31
C ASP A 361 0.67 11.40 25.95
N LEU A 362 0.10 12.28 25.12
CA LEU A 362 -0.32 12.00 23.74
C LEU A 362 0.75 12.43 22.72
N ILE A 363 1.67 13.34 23.09
CA ILE A 363 2.83 13.75 22.28
C ILE A 363 4.01 12.76 22.39
N LEU A 364 4.03 11.90 23.41
CA LEU A 364 5.00 10.79 23.50
C LEU A 364 4.85 9.74 22.38
N ILE A 365 3.75 9.79 21.61
CA ILE A 365 3.55 9.00 20.38
C ILE A 365 4.00 9.80 19.13
N GLY A 366 4.19 11.12 19.26
CA GLY A 366 4.36 12.05 18.15
C GLY A 366 5.76 12.63 17.97
N ASN A 367 6.47 13.07 19.00
CA ASN A 367 7.79 13.71 18.82
C ASN A 367 8.59 13.78 20.14
N ARG A 368 9.59 12.91 20.32
CA ARG A 368 10.73 13.19 21.20
C ARG A 368 11.93 13.53 20.31
N GLN A 369 12.15 14.82 20.06
CA GLN A 369 13.48 15.47 20.00
C GLN A 369 13.33 16.96 19.63
N ARG A 370 13.28 17.83 20.64
CA ARG A 370 13.98 19.12 20.60
C ARG A 370 14.66 19.31 21.94
N VAL A 371 16.00 19.30 21.93
CA VAL A 371 16.83 19.72 23.05
C VAL A 371 17.37 21.12 22.72
N ASN A 372 16.95 22.08 23.53
CA ASN A 372 17.61 23.31 24.01
C ASN A 372 18.56 24.10 23.10
N THR A 373 18.27 25.40 22.89
CA THR A 373 19.03 26.58 23.39
C THR A 373 18.39 27.93 22.93
N PRO A 374 18.72 29.10 23.54
CA PRO A 374 17.73 30.15 23.85
C PRO A 374 17.85 31.48 23.07
N THR A 375 16.80 32.30 23.26
CA THR A 375 16.69 33.78 23.15
C THR A 375 16.70 34.49 21.78
N GLY A 376 15.68 35.35 21.57
CA GLY A 376 15.80 36.63 20.84
C GLY A 376 14.92 36.83 19.59
N SER A 377 13.79 37.54 19.73
CA SER A 377 13.03 38.20 18.64
C SER A 377 13.65 39.58 18.29
N PRO A 378 13.24 40.34 17.22
CA PRO A 378 12.13 40.13 16.27
C PRO A 378 12.42 40.41 14.76
N ALA A 379 11.45 39.99 13.92
CA ALA A 379 10.96 40.57 12.65
C ALA A 379 11.93 40.97 11.52
N LEU A 380 11.71 40.39 10.32
CA LEU A 380 11.70 41.11 9.03
C LEU A 380 11.03 40.29 7.90
N SER A 381 9.98 40.92 7.36
CA SER A 381 9.35 40.88 6.03
C SER A 381 9.54 39.71 5.06
N CYS A 382 8.38 39.31 4.50
CA CYS A 382 8.18 38.67 3.20
C CYS A 382 9.24 39.01 2.15
N HIS A 383 9.82 37.98 1.53
CA HIS A 383 9.92 37.85 0.08
C HIS A 383 10.39 36.43 -0.28
N THR A 384 9.61 35.78 -1.15
CA THR A 384 10.02 34.77 -2.14
C THR A 384 11.14 33.79 -1.73
N HIS A 385 10.83 32.52 -1.48
CA HIS A 385 11.63 31.38 -1.97
C HIS A 385 10.99 30.00 -1.66
N PHE A 386 10.94 29.18 -2.71
CA PHE A 386 11.10 27.71 -2.76
C PHE A 386 10.17 26.84 -1.90
N ASP A 387 9.09 26.39 -2.54
CA ASP A 387 8.31 25.25 -2.06
C ASP A 387 8.86 23.93 -2.65
N THR A 388 9.85 23.36 -1.96
CA THR A 388 10.39 22.00 -2.16
C THR A 388 9.43 20.90 -1.65
N GLY A 389 8.14 21.05 -1.96
CA GLY A 389 7.00 20.28 -1.44
C GLY A 389 6.58 19.08 -2.28
N LEU A 390 7.49 18.39 -2.95
CA LEU A 390 7.25 17.00 -3.43
C LEU A 390 7.53 15.96 -2.33
N LEU A 391 7.94 16.50 -1.17
CA LEU A 391 7.86 16.02 0.19
C LEU A 391 6.48 15.49 0.63
N PHE A 392 5.41 15.65 -0.15
CA PHE A 392 4.10 15.06 0.16
C PHE A 392 4.09 13.52 0.09
N ALA A 393 5.12 12.88 -0.47
CA ALA A 393 5.36 11.43 -0.32
C ALA A 393 6.26 11.08 0.90
N PHE A 394 6.47 12.05 1.78
CA PHE A 394 6.71 11.86 3.22
C PHE A 394 5.40 11.97 4.03
N ILE A 395 4.24 12.22 3.40
CA ILE A 395 2.93 12.32 4.07
C ILE A 395 2.12 11.00 3.98
N SER A 396 2.67 9.93 3.41
CA SER A 396 2.00 8.61 3.37
C SER A 396 2.68 7.48 4.15
N ILE A 397 3.55 7.78 5.12
CA ILE A 397 4.02 6.77 6.08
C ILE A 397 3.47 7.13 7.46
N LEU A 398 2.50 6.31 7.90
CA LEU A 398 1.79 6.24 9.20
C LEU A 398 0.51 7.10 9.22
N VAL A 399 -0.72 6.56 9.15
CA VAL A 399 -1.25 5.31 9.73
C VAL A 399 -2.55 4.88 9.02
N PRO A 400 -2.83 3.57 8.80
CA PRO A 400 -4.21 3.10 8.86
C PRO A 400 -4.60 3.06 10.34
N LEU A 401 -4.96 4.20 10.90
CA LEU A 401 -5.69 4.23 12.16
C LEU A 401 -7.16 4.11 11.77
N LYS A 402 -7.79 3.02 12.19
CA LYS A 402 -9.25 2.95 12.34
C LYS A 402 -9.81 4.17 13.04
#